data_AF-A0A4Q4BNV0-F1
#
_entry.id   AF-A0A4Q4BNV0-F1
#
_cell.length_a   1.000
_cell.length_b   1.000
_cell.length_c   1.000
_cell.angle_alpha   90.00
_cell.angle_beta   90.00
_cell.angle_gamma   90.00
#
_symmetry.space_group_name_H-M   'P 1'
#
loop_
_entity.id
_entity.type
_entity.pdbx_description
1 polymer ?
#
loop_
_entity_poly.entity_id
_entity_poly.type
_entity_poly.pdbx_seq_one_letter_code
_entity_poly.pdbx_strand_id
1 'polypeptide(L)'
;MATGSTRFTSPRPMTFKKLAASALIAVAALAGVTHWRASSREAAAEAAYPPTGQFVTVDGKRLHYEMKGSGPDLVMIHGASGSLRDLTFSLRDQLTDRYRVIVVDRPGLGHSDALEDTSLLAQARFIKAGVAQLGVDHPIVLGQSYGGAVALAWALDGGPKALVLVSSPSMPWPGKLDIWYRATATPVGRALVVPLASAFVPDSYIRNAVTAVFAPDPVPPGYDAFLGTP
;
A
#
# COMPACT_ATOMS: atom_id res chain seq x y z
N MET A 1 -33.86 19.24 67.73
CA MET A 1 -32.53 19.58 67.18
C MET A 1 -31.66 18.34 67.21
N ALA A 2 -31.48 17.67 66.08
CA ALA A 2 -30.51 16.59 65.91
C ALA A 2 -29.59 17.02 64.76
N THR A 3 -28.37 17.46 65.09
CA THR A 3 -27.37 17.90 64.11
C THR A 3 -26.64 16.69 63.56
N GLY A 4 -26.79 16.45 62.25
CA GLY A 4 -26.13 15.37 61.53
C GLY A 4 -24.61 15.53 61.48
N SER A 5 -23.91 14.40 61.43
CA SER A 5 -22.50 14.35 61.04
C SER A 5 -22.38 13.57 59.73
N THR A 6 -22.41 14.28 58.61
CA THR A 6 -21.97 13.74 57.32
C THR A 6 -20.46 13.57 57.36
N ARG A 7 -19.98 12.33 57.51
CA ARG A 7 -18.56 11.99 57.32
C ARG A 7 -18.19 12.17 55.85
N PHE A 8 -17.40 13.20 55.57
CA PHE A 8 -16.73 13.34 54.28
C PHE A 8 -15.59 12.32 54.22
N THR A 9 -15.78 11.20 53.52
CA THR A 9 -14.68 10.28 53.20
C THR A 9 -13.89 10.85 52.05
N SER A 10 -12.73 11.43 52.31
CA SER A 10 -11.78 11.83 51.28
C SER A 10 -11.25 10.58 50.54
N PRO A 11 -11.22 10.57 49.20
CA PRO A 11 -10.72 9.42 48.45
C PRO A 11 -9.23 9.20 48.77
N ARG A 12 -8.86 7.97 49.16
CA ARG A 12 -7.46 7.60 49.41
C ARG A 12 -6.65 7.79 48.13
N PRO A 13 -5.54 8.55 48.13
CA PRO A 13 -4.73 8.75 46.95
C PRO A 13 -4.20 7.39 46.45
N MET A 14 -4.40 7.11 45.16
CA MET A 14 -3.83 5.91 44.55
C MET A 14 -2.30 5.96 44.65
N THR A 15 -1.69 4.90 45.17
CA THR A 15 -0.24 4.79 45.22
C THR A 15 0.33 4.75 43.79
N PHE A 16 1.46 5.41 43.56
CA PHE A 16 2.12 5.52 42.24
C PHE A 16 2.22 4.18 41.47
N LYS A 17 2.43 3.07 42.19
CA LYS A 17 2.45 1.71 41.62
C LYS A 17 1.11 1.29 40.99
N LYS A 18 -0.03 1.65 41.59
CA LYS A 18 -1.37 1.36 41.06
C LYS A 18 -1.68 2.20 39.81
N LEU A 19 -1.23 3.45 39.81
CA LEU A 19 -1.34 4.33 38.63
C LEU A 19 -0.50 3.79 37.46
N ALA A 20 0.75 3.41 37.71
CA ALA A 20 1.62 2.81 36.69
C ALA A 20 1.06 1.49 36.13
N ALA A 21 0.55 0.61 36.99
CA ALA A 21 -0.08 -0.64 36.56
C ALA A 21 -1.34 -0.39 35.71
N SER A 22 -2.18 0.58 36.11
CA SER A 22 -3.41 0.93 35.37
C SER A 22 -3.08 1.52 33.99
N ALA A 23 -2.03 2.35 33.89
CA ALA A 23 -1.56 2.90 32.63
C ALA A 23 -1.05 1.79 31.68
N LEU A 24 -0.30 0.81 32.20
CA LEU A 24 0.17 -0.32 31.40
C LEU A 24 -0.98 -1.17 30.87
N ILE A 25 -1.98 -1.45 31.70
CA ILE A 25 -3.19 -2.18 31.26
C ILE A 25 -3.92 -1.41 30.17
N ALA A 26 -4.08 -0.09 30.33
CA ALA A 26 -4.74 0.75 29.33
C ALA A 26 -3.97 0.76 27.99
N VAL A 27 -2.63 0.84 28.02
CA VAL A 27 -1.80 0.77 26.82
C VAL A 27 -1.90 -0.60 26.14
N ALA A 28 -1.86 -1.69 26.91
CA ALA A 28 -2.00 -3.03 26.37
C ALA A 28 -3.39 -3.26 25.76
N ALA A 29 -4.45 -2.79 26.43
CA ALA A 29 -5.80 -2.85 25.91
C ALA A 29 -5.96 -2.04 24.62
N LEU A 30 -5.40 -0.82 24.55
CA LEU A 30 -5.41 0.01 23.35
C LEU A 30 -4.67 -0.66 22.18
N ALA A 31 -3.50 -1.24 22.44
CA ALA A 31 -2.75 -1.99 21.43
C ALA A 31 -3.55 -3.20 20.93
N GLY A 32 -4.18 -3.95 21.85
CA GLY A 32 -5.04 -5.08 21.51
C GLY A 32 -6.24 -4.69 20.65
N VAL A 33 -6.96 -3.63 21.03
CA VAL A 33 -8.09 -3.10 20.25
C VAL A 33 -7.63 -2.60 18.88
N THR A 34 -6.48 -1.92 18.82
CA THR A 34 -5.91 -1.41 17.56
C THR A 34 -5.60 -2.57 16.61
N HIS A 35 -4.88 -3.59 17.07
CA HIS A 35 -4.55 -4.74 16.23
C HIS A 35 -5.78 -5.54 15.81
N TRP A 36 -6.73 -5.77 16.71
CA TRP A 36 -7.98 -6.44 16.39
C TRP A 36 -8.79 -5.69 15.33
N ARG A 37 -8.90 -4.36 15.48
CA ARG A 37 -9.65 -3.54 14.53
C ARG A 37 -8.93 -3.42 13.17
N ALA A 38 -7.60 -3.27 13.18
CA ALA A 38 -6.80 -3.26 11.97
C ALA A 38 -6.95 -4.59 11.20
N SER A 39 -6.74 -5.73 11.86
CA SER A 39 -6.85 -7.05 11.22
C SER A 39 -8.27 -7.35 10.73
N SER A 40 -9.30 -6.91 11.47
CA SER A 40 -10.69 -7.06 11.03
C SER A 40 -10.99 -6.23 9.78
N ARG A 41 -10.45 -5.00 9.68
CA ARG A 41 -10.60 -4.15 8.49
C ARG A 41 -9.83 -4.70 7.29
N GLU A 42 -8.60 -5.17 7.51
CA GLU A 42 -7.79 -5.82 6.48
C GLU A 42 -8.48 -7.08 5.93
N ALA A 43 -8.94 -7.99 6.80
CA ALA A 43 -9.65 -9.19 6.39
C ALA A 43 -10.96 -8.89 5.64
N ALA A 44 -11.71 -7.85 6.08
CA ALA A 44 -12.91 -7.41 5.37
C ALA A 44 -12.59 -6.83 3.99
N ALA A 45 -11.50 -6.06 3.87
CA ALA A 45 -11.05 -5.51 2.59
C ALA A 45 -10.60 -6.62 1.62
N GLU A 46 -9.81 -7.59 2.10
CA GLU A 46 -9.38 -8.74 1.28
C GLU A 46 -10.55 -9.61 0.84
N ALA A 47 -11.55 -9.83 1.70
CA ALA A 47 -12.75 -10.58 1.35
C ALA A 47 -13.62 -9.84 0.32
N ALA A 48 -13.73 -8.52 0.42
CA ALA A 48 -14.47 -7.69 -0.53
C ALA A 48 -13.74 -7.55 -1.87
N TYR A 49 -12.41 -7.54 -1.84
CA TYR A 49 -11.55 -7.27 -2.99
C TYR A 49 -10.45 -8.34 -3.11
N PRO A 50 -10.81 -9.58 -3.50
CA PRO A 50 -9.84 -10.64 -3.71
C PRO A 50 -8.95 -10.36 -4.93
N PRO A 51 -7.80 -11.06 -5.05
CA PRO A 51 -6.93 -10.97 -6.22
C PRO A 51 -7.68 -11.35 -7.49
N THR A 52 -7.60 -10.49 -8.50
CA THR A 52 -8.25 -10.64 -9.82
C THR A 52 -7.36 -11.36 -10.84
N GLY A 53 -6.08 -11.58 -10.53
CA GLY A 53 -5.07 -12.15 -11.41
C GLY A 53 -4.48 -13.49 -10.94
N GLN A 54 -3.25 -13.74 -11.38
CA GLN A 54 -2.48 -14.94 -11.09
C GLN A 54 -1.23 -14.59 -10.27
N PHE A 55 -0.56 -15.62 -9.77
CA PHE A 55 0.69 -15.48 -9.03
C PHE A 55 1.81 -16.23 -9.71
N VAL A 56 3.01 -15.64 -9.65
CA VAL A 56 4.27 -16.32 -9.97
C VAL A 56 5.19 -16.24 -8.75
N THR A 57 5.96 -17.30 -8.49
CA THR A 57 6.81 -17.37 -7.30
C THR A 57 8.26 -17.13 -7.68
N VAL A 58 8.89 -16.14 -7.04
CA VAL A 58 10.32 -15.82 -7.18
C VAL A 58 10.93 -15.94 -5.78
N ASP A 59 11.92 -16.82 -5.62
CA ASP A 59 12.63 -17.02 -4.35
C ASP A 59 11.70 -17.23 -3.14
N GLY A 60 10.61 -17.97 -3.34
CA GLY A 60 9.63 -18.28 -2.30
C GLY A 60 8.64 -17.15 -1.97
N LYS A 61 8.69 -16.03 -2.69
CA LYS A 61 7.74 -14.90 -2.57
C LYS A 61 6.86 -14.82 -3.81
N ARG A 62 5.58 -14.54 -3.63
CA ARG A 62 4.60 -14.45 -4.72
C ARG A 62 4.52 -13.03 -5.27
N LEU A 63 4.58 -12.92 -6.59
CA LEU A 63 4.27 -11.72 -7.35
C LEU A 63 2.88 -11.89 -7.97
N HIS A 64 1.94 -11.03 -7.62
CA HIS A 64 0.62 -10.99 -8.23
C HIS A 64 0.66 -10.20 -9.55
N TYR A 65 0.04 -10.74 -10.59
CA TYR A 65 -0.02 -10.11 -11.89
C TYR A 65 -1.33 -10.43 -12.64
N GLU A 66 -1.70 -9.56 -13.56
CA GLU A 66 -2.71 -9.83 -14.58
C GLU A 66 -2.06 -9.78 -15.97
N MET A 67 -2.46 -10.68 -16.86
CA MET A 67 -1.96 -10.74 -18.23
C MET A 67 -3.12 -10.82 -19.23
N LYS A 68 -3.11 -9.96 -20.25
CA LYS A 68 -4.15 -9.95 -21.29
C LYS A 68 -3.62 -9.43 -22.62
N GLY A 69 -4.25 -9.84 -23.71
CA GLY A 69 -3.90 -9.42 -25.07
C GLY A 69 -2.81 -10.29 -25.69
N SER A 70 -2.32 -9.84 -26.85
CA SER A 70 -1.31 -10.52 -27.65
C SER A 70 -0.42 -9.50 -28.36
N GLY A 71 0.80 -9.90 -28.74
CA GLY A 71 1.77 -9.02 -29.40
C GLY A 71 3.02 -8.83 -28.55
N PRO A 72 3.77 -7.73 -28.75
CA PRO A 72 4.95 -7.43 -27.95
C PRO A 72 4.61 -7.28 -26.46
N ASP A 73 5.54 -7.68 -25.61
CA ASP A 73 5.36 -7.61 -24.15
C ASP A 73 5.41 -6.17 -23.65
N LEU A 74 4.38 -5.81 -22.88
CA LEU A 74 4.28 -4.54 -22.17
C LEU A 74 4.07 -4.82 -20.68
N VAL A 75 5.10 -4.60 -19.87
CA VAL A 75 5.01 -4.70 -18.41
C VAL A 75 4.62 -3.34 -17.85
N MET A 76 3.59 -3.27 -17.02
CA MET A 76 3.13 -2.04 -16.37
C MET A 76 3.29 -2.11 -14.85
N ILE A 77 3.87 -1.05 -14.28
CA ILE A 77 4.21 -0.94 -12.86
C ILE A 77 3.48 0.27 -12.25
N HIS A 78 2.62 0.01 -11.26
CA HIS A 78 1.83 1.05 -10.58
C HIS A 78 2.66 1.90 -9.59
N GLY A 79 2.08 3.02 -9.14
CA GLY A 79 2.71 4.00 -8.26
C GLY A 79 2.72 3.65 -6.77
N ALA A 80 2.91 4.69 -5.95
CA ALA A 80 2.87 4.59 -4.49
C ALA A 80 1.42 4.43 -4.00
N SER A 81 1.21 3.65 -2.94
CA SER A 81 -0.10 3.44 -2.30
C SER A 81 -1.21 2.90 -3.22
N GLY A 82 -0.85 2.38 -4.39
CA GLY A 82 -1.77 1.80 -5.37
C GLY A 82 -1.63 0.28 -5.50
N SER A 83 -2.26 -0.28 -6.52
CA SER A 83 -2.12 -1.68 -6.93
C SER A 83 -2.24 -1.79 -8.46
N LEU A 84 -2.11 -3.00 -9.01
CA LEU A 84 -2.35 -3.26 -10.42
C LEU A 84 -3.74 -2.80 -10.87
N ARG A 85 -4.70 -2.69 -9.95
CA ARG A 85 -6.06 -2.19 -10.23
C ARG A 85 -6.07 -0.76 -10.77
N ASP A 86 -5.11 0.09 -10.40
CA ASP A 86 -5.00 1.44 -10.97
C ASP A 86 -4.86 1.41 -12.50
N LEU A 87 -4.07 0.47 -12.99
CA LEU A 87 -3.72 0.36 -14.40
C LEU A 87 -4.71 -0.54 -15.16
N THR A 88 -5.34 -1.50 -14.47
CA THR A 88 -6.37 -2.35 -15.07
C THR A 88 -7.77 -1.74 -15.07
N PHE A 89 -8.00 -0.63 -14.36
CA PHE A 89 -9.28 0.10 -14.42
C PHE A 89 -9.63 0.55 -15.85
N SER A 90 -8.63 0.98 -16.62
CA SER A 90 -8.85 1.43 -18.00
C SER A 90 -7.66 1.22 -18.92
N LEU A 91 -6.45 1.64 -18.51
CA LEU A 91 -5.29 1.72 -19.39
C LEU A 91 -4.89 0.39 -20.01
N ARG A 92 -4.89 -0.71 -19.22
CA ARG A 92 -4.54 -2.05 -19.72
C ARG A 92 -5.38 -2.40 -20.95
N ASP A 93 -6.70 -2.36 -20.82
CA ASP A 93 -7.62 -2.90 -21.83
C ASP A 93 -7.54 -2.13 -23.16
N GLN A 94 -7.23 -0.82 -23.11
CA GLN A 94 -6.99 0.02 -24.30
C GLN A 94 -5.73 -0.36 -25.10
N LEU A 95 -4.89 -1.24 -24.56
CA LEU A 95 -3.61 -1.64 -25.17
C LEU A 95 -3.56 -3.12 -25.53
N THR A 96 -4.57 -3.91 -25.15
CA THR A 96 -4.60 -5.37 -25.35
C THR A 96 -4.79 -5.82 -26.80
N ASP A 97 -5.21 -4.91 -27.69
CA ASP A 97 -5.33 -5.14 -29.13
C ASP A 97 -3.97 -5.16 -29.85
N ARG A 98 -2.95 -4.56 -29.23
CA ARG A 98 -1.60 -4.37 -29.82
C ARG A 98 -0.48 -5.01 -29.01
N TYR A 99 -0.69 -5.23 -27.72
CA TYR A 99 0.34 -5.72 -26.80
C TYR A 99 -0.16 -6.89 -25.96
N ARG A 100 0.76 -7.80 -25.61
CA ARG A 100 0.58 -8.69 -24.47
C ARG A 100 0.90 -7.89 -23.22
N VAL A 101 -0.13 -7.41 -22.53
CA VAL A 101 0.01 -6.51 -21.38
C VAL A 101 0.10 -7.34 -20.10
N ILE A 102 1.16 -7.13 -19.32
CA ILE A 102 1.38 -7.72 -18.01
C ILE A 102 1.37 -6.59 -16.98
N VAL A 103 0.38 -6.56 -16.10
CA VAL A 103 0.29 -5.57 -15.01
C VAL A 103 0.63 -6.27 -13.71
N VAL A 104 1.58 -5.74 -12.93
CA VAL A 104 2.04 -6.37 -11.70
C VAL A 104 1.70 -5.53 -10.47
N ASP A 105 1.41 -6.20 -9.36
CA ASP A 105 1.46 -5.57 -8.05
C ASP A 105 2.92 -5.46 -7.60
N ARG A 106 3.35 -4.24 -7.23
CA ARG A 106 4.69 -4.04 -6.67
C ARG A 106 4.83 -4.81 -5.35
N PRO A 107 6.05 -5.27 -5.00
CA PRO A 107 6.22 -6.07 -3.79
C PRO A 107 5.78 -5.34 -2.52
N GLY A 108 5.00 -6.02 -1.69
CA GLY A 108 4.39 -5.48 -0.47
C GLY A 108 3.17 -4.59 -0.70
N LEU A 109 2.68 -4.48 -1.94
CA LEU A 109 1.46 -3.76 -2.31
C LEU A 109 0.50 -4.71 -3.07
N GLY A 110 -0.78 -4.35 -3.09
CA GLY A 110 -1.83 -5.20 -3.64
C GLY A 110 -1.80 -6.59 -3.00
N HIS A 111 -1.65 -7.63 -3.81
CA HIS A 111 -1.56 -9.01 -3.34
C HIS A 111 -0.15 -9.63 -3.46
N SER A 112 0.87 -8.86 -3.86
CA SER A 112 2.26 -9.34 -3.90
C SER A 112 2.87 -9.39 -2.50
N ASP A 113 3.63 -10.44 -2.22
CA ASP A 113 4.31 -10.58 -0.93
C ASP A 113 5.36 -9.47 -0.76
N ALA A 114 5.62 -9.07 0.49
CA ALA A 114 6.62 -8.05 0.81
C ALA A 114 8.06 -8.60 0.75
N LEU A 115 8.97 -7.75 0.28
CA LEU A 115 10.42 -7.98 0.31
C LEU A 115 11.05 -7.37 1.56
N GLU A 116 12.12 -8.00 2.01
CA GLU A 116 12.97 -7.48 3.08
C GLU A 116 13.76 -6.25 2.60
N ASP A 117 14.36 -6.30 1.41
CA ASP A 117 14.93 -5.13 0.72
C ASP A 117 13.86 -4.47 -0.16
N THR A 118 13.49 -3.24 0.19
CA THR A 118 12.48 -2.44 -0.50
C THR A 118 13.08 -1.42 -1.47
N SER A 119 14.39 -1.49 -1.75
CA SER A 119 15.07 -0.63 -2.72
C SER A 119 14.44 -0.71 -4.11
N LEU A 120 14.55 0.37 -4.90
CA LEU A 120 14.05 0.41 -6.28
C LEU A 120 14.62 -0.73 -7.12
N LEU A 121 15.91 -1.04 -6.94
CA LEU A 121 16.60 -2.10 -7.66
C LEU A 121 16.13 -3.49 -7.23
N ALA A 122 15.91 -3.73 -5.94
CA ALA A 122 15.35 -5.00 -5.46
C ALA A 122 13.95 -5.25 -6.02
N GLN A 123 13.08 -4.23 -6.00
CA GLN A 123 11.76 -4.32 -6.61
C GLN A 123 11.84 -4.59 -8.12
N ALA A 124 12.71 -3.88 -8.85
CA ALA A 124 12.89 -4.08 -10.28
C ALA A 124 13.36 -5.50 -10.61
N ARG A 125 14.35 -6.02 -9.90
CA ARG A 125 14.87 -7.38 -10.09
C ARG A 125 13.84 -8.45 -9.78
N PHE A 126 13.07 -8.27 -8.71
CA PHE A 126 12.00 -9.19 -8.33
C PHE A 126 10.91 -9.25 -9.42
N ILE A 127 10.46 -8.09 -9.90
CA ILE A 127 9.47 -8.03 -10.99
C ILE A 127 10.03 -8.65 -12.27
N LYS A 128 11.27 -8.29 -12.65
CA LYS A 128 11.99 -8.84 -13.82
C LYS A 128 12.07 -10.37 -13.76
N ALA A 129 12.48 -10.93 -12.62
CA ALA A 129 12.54 -12.37 -12.41
C ALA A 129 11.15 -13.03 -12.48
N GLY A 130 10.11 -12.37 -11.97
CA GLY A 130 8.74 -12.87 -12.03
C GLY A 130 8.21 -12.93 -13.45
N VAL A 131 8.34 -11.85 -14.23
CA VAL A 131 7.84 -11.84 -15.61
C VAL A 131 8.68 -12.72 -16.55
N ALA A 132 9.97 -12.93 -16.25
CA ALA A 132 10.81 -13.84 -17.02
C ALA A 132 10.29 -15.30 -16.99
N GLN A 133 9.69 -15.73 -15.87
CA GLN A 133 9.04 -17.05 -15.79
C GLN A 133 7.79 -17.16 -16.68
N LEU A 134 7.22 -16.03 -17.11
CA LEU A 134 6.11 -15.96 -18.07
C LEU A 134 6.60 -15.90 -19.53
N GLY A 135 7.91 -16.06 -19.75
CA GLY A 135 8.54 -15.95 -21.07
C GLY A 135 8.70 -14.50 -21.55
N VAL A 136 8.79 -13.54 -20.64
CA VAL A 136 9.04 -12.12 -20.95
C VAL A 136 10.53 -11.81 -20.78
N ASP A 137 11.21 -11.48 -21.88
CA ASP A 137 12.67 -11.24 -21.87
C ASP A 137 13.02 -9.74 -22.02
N HIS A 138 12.66 -9.15 -23.17
CA HIS A 138 12.93 -7.75 -23.50
C HIS A 138 11.64 -6.92 -23.67
N PRO A 139 10.84 -6.72 -22.60
CA PRO A 139 9.56 -6.02 -22.70
C PRO A 139 9.74 -4.52 -22.88
N ILE A 140 8.68 -3.86 -23.34
CA ILE A 140 8.46 -2.45 -23.06
C ILE A 140 8.04 -2.36 -21.58
N VAL A 141 8.64 -1.44 -20.82
CA VAL A 141 8.28 -1.24 -19.40
C VAL A 141 7.66 0.13 -19.22
N LEU A 142 6.40 0.14 -18.79
CA LEU A 142 5.67 1.33 -18.38
C LEU A 142 5.68 1.44 -16.86
N GLY A 143 6.07 2.60 -16.34
CA GLY A 143 5.98 2.90 -14.91
C GLY A 143 5.23 4.20 -14.64
N GLN A 144 4.23 4.14 -13.76
CA GLN A 144 3.47 5.31 -13.31
C GLN A 144 3.97 5.76 -11.93
N SER A 145 4.22 7.06 -11.77
CA SER A 145 4.69 7.66 -10.51
C SER A 145 5.88 6.87 -9.95
N TYR A 146 5.80 6.38 -8.70
CA TYR A 146 6.84 5.54 -8.09
C TYR A 146 7.22 4.32 -8.96
N GLY A 147 6.26 3.70 -9.66
CA GLY A 147 6.53 2.60 -10.60
C GLY A 147 7.46 3.01 -11.74
N GLY A 148 7.48 4.30 -12.10
CA GLY A 148 8.44 4.89 -13.02
C GLY A 148 9.88 4.89 -12.49
N ALA A 149 10.08 5.13 -11.19
CA ALA A 149 11.40 5.03 -10.57
C ALA A 149 11.89 3.57 -10.54
N VAL A 150 10.98 2.61 -10.34
CA VAL A 150 11.27 1.17 -10.45
C VAL A 150 11.60 0.78 -11.90
N ALA A 151 10.85 1.28 -12.88
CA ALA A 151 11.13 1.05 -14.30
C ALA A 151 12.50 1.61 -14.73
N LEU A 152 12.89 2.79 -14.22
CA LEU A 152 14.22 3.35 -14.41
C LEU A 152 15.31 2.45 -13.79
N ALA A 153 15.10 1.97 -12.56
CA ALA A 153 16.03 1.04 -11.92
C ALA A 153 16.17 -0.28 -12.72
N TRP A 154 15.08 -0.79 -13.29
CA TRP A 154 15.11 -1.94 -14.19
C TRP A 154 15.96 -1.64 -15.43
N ALA A 155 15.76 -0.51 -16.10
CA ALA A 155 16.54 -0.16 -17.28
C ALA A 155 18.05 -0.02 -16.99
N LEU A 156 18.40 0.53 -15.81
CA LEU A 156 19.80 0.62 -15.36
C LEU A 156 20.41 -0.75 -15.04
N ASP A 157 19.59 -1.72 -14.59
CA ASP A 157 19.98 -3.14 -14.42
C ASP A 157 19.98 -3.91 -15.76
N GLY A 158 19.42 -3.32 -16.82
CA GLY A 158 19.33 -3.87 -18.18
C GLY A 158 18.09 -4.74 -18.43
N GLY A 159 17.75 -4.93 -19.71
CA GLY A 159 16.66 -5.83 -20.15
C GLY A 159 15.53 -5.15 -20.95
N PRO A 160 14.96 -4.00 -20.51
CA PRO A 160 13.85 -3.37 -21.22
C PRO A 160 14.21 -2.96 -22.65
N LYS A 161 13.30 -3.21 -23.61
CA LYS A 161 13.42 -2.75 -25.00
C LYS A 161 13.13 -1.25 -25.14
N ALA A 162 12.23 -0.74 -24.31
CA ALA A 162 11.86 0.66 -24.24
C ALA A 162 11.24 0.98 -22.86
N LEU A 163 11.25 2.27 -22.49
CA LEU A 163 10.60 2.78 -21.29
C LEU A 163 9.46 3.75 -21.63
N VAL A 164 8.37 3.64 -20.88
CA VAL A 164 7.28 4.62 -20.86
C VAL A 164 7.12 5.14 -19.44
N LEU A 165 7.41 6.42 -19.23
CA LEU A 165 7.43 7.04 -17.90
C LEU A 165 6.22 7.98 -17.75
N VAL A 166 5.30 7.64 -16.86
CA VAL A 166 4.07 8.42 -16.62
C VAL A 166 4.17 9.10 -15.28
N SER A 167 4.44 10.41 -15.28
CA SER A 167 4.58 11.23 -14.06
C SER A 167 5.62 10.70 -13.07
N SER A 168 6.73 10.14 -13.58
CA SER A 168 7.75 9.46 -12.80
C SER A 168 8.65 10.42 -12.02
N PRO A 169 8.94 10.18 -10.73
CA PRO A 169 9.95 10.93 -10.00
C PRO A 169 11.34 10.44 -10.46
N SER A 170 11.97 11.18 -11.35
CA SER A 170 13.27 10.86 -11.95
C SER A 170 14.41 11.80 -11.53
N MET A 171 14.11 12.80 -10.69
CA MET A 171 15.06 13.81 -10.21
C MET A 171 15.07 13.83 -8.68
N PRO A 172 16.16 14.31 -8.04
CA PRO A 172 16.19 14.49 -6.59
C PRO A 172 15.02 15.35 -6.12
N TRP A 173 14.33 14.90 -5.08
CA TRP A 173 13.22 15.64 -4.48
C TRP A 173 13.78 16.75 -3.58
N PRO A 174 13.61 18.05 -3.92
CA PRO A 174 14.19 19.14 -3.13
C PRO A 174 13.44 19.39 -1.81
N GLY A 175 12.20 18.91 -1.72
CA GLY A 175 11.34 19.09 -0.56
C GLY A 175 11.61 18.07 0.55
N LYS A 176 10.87 18.21 1.65
CA LYS A 176 10.77 17.15 2.66
C LYS A 176 9.63 16.23 2.26
N LEU A 177 9.83 14.93 2.49
CA LEU A 177 8.71 13.98 2.46
C LEU A 177 7.68 14.37 3.53
N ASP A 178 6.41 14.06 3.23
CA ASP A 178 5.32 14.26 4.18
C ASP A 178 5.60 13.54 5.51
N ILE A 179 5.02 14.05 6.60
CA ILE A 179 5.21 13.50 7.94
C ILE A 179 4.81 12.02 8.00
N TRP A 180 3.80 11.60 7.23
CA TRP A 180 3.40 10.21 7.11
C TRP A 180 4.58 9.31 6.72
N TYR A 181 5.24 9.60 5.59
CA TYR A 181 6.36 8.81 5.08
C TYR A 181 7.56 8.84 6.03
N ARG A 182 7.81 9.99 6.67
CA ARG A 182 8.92 10.11 7.63
C ARG A 182 8.66 9.30 8.91
N ALA A 183 7.42 9.27 9.38
CA ALA A 183 7.04 8.50 10.55
C ALA A 183 7.11 6.99 10.28
N THR A 184 6.61 6.53 9.13
CA THR A 184 6.57 5.11 8.78
C THR A 184 7.89 4.56 8.23
N ALA A 185 8.88 5.40 7.94
CA ALA A 185 10.21 4.96 7.49
C ALA A 185 11.04 4.21 8.55
N THR A 186 10.72 4.37 9.85
CA THR A 186 11.44 3.69 10.94
C THR A 186 10.73 2.40 11.36
N PRO A 187 11.45 1.36 11.85
CA PRO A 187 10.79 0.15 12.36
C PRO A 187 9.77 0.43 13.46
N VAL A 188 10.11 1.31 14.41
CA VAL A 188 9.23 1.69 15.52
C VAL A 188 8.02 2.48 15.02
N GLY A 189 8.24 3.48 14.18
CA GLY A 189 7.15 4.28 13.63
C GLY A 189 6.21 3.45 12.77
N ARG A 190 6.72 2.53 11.95
CA ARG A 190 5.90 1.55 11.22
C ARG A 190 5.08 0.66 12.15
N ALA A 191 5.68 0.11 13.19
CA ALA A 191 5.00 -0.77 14.15
C ALA A 191 3.87 -0.08 14.94
N LEU A 192 3.94 1.25 15.10
CA LEU A 192 2.94 2.02 15.85
C LEU A 192 1.92 2.70 14.93
N VAL A 193 2.38 3.39 13.89
CA VAL A 193 1.55 4.27 13.05
C VAL A 193 0.68 3.48 12.08
N VAL A 194 1.21 2.40 11.48
CA VAL A 194 0.45 1.62 10.48
C VAL A 194 -0.77 0.94 11.09
N PRO A 195 -0.67 0.18 12.21
CA PRO A 195 -1.86 -0.44 12.81
C PRO A 195 -2.89 0.58 13.27
N LEU A 196 -2.44 1.72 13.82
CA LEU A 196 -3.34 2.81 14.21
C LEU A 196 -4.08 3.38 13.01
N ALA A 197 -3.39 3.63 11.91
CA ALA A 197 -4.00 4.13 10.69
C ALA A 197 -4.99 3.12 10.09
N SER A 198 -4.57 1.85 9.94
CA SER A 198 -5.44 0.76 9.45
C SER A 198 -6.71 0.63 10.28
N ALA A 199 -6.59 0.75 11.61
CA ALA A 199 -7.73 0.64 12.51
C ALA A 199 -8.68 1.85 12.44
N PHE A 200 -8.14 3.07 12.46
CA PHE A 200 -8.93 4.25 12.81
C PHE A 200 -9.08 5.32 11.73
N VAL A 201 -8.36 5.25 10.60
CA VAL A 201 -8.58 6.16 9.48
C VAL A 201 -10.01 5.94 8.94
N PRO A 202 -10.86 6.99 8.92
CA PRO A 202 -12.23 6.85 8.46
C PRO A 202 -12.30 6.79 6.94
N ASP A 203 -13.33 6.14 6.41
CA ASP A 203 -13.52 5.98 4.96
C ASP A 203 -13.69 7.35 4.26
N SER A 204 -14.22 8.36 4.95
CA SER A 204 -14.28 9.74 4.42
C SER A 204 -12.90 10.35 4.15
N TYR A 205 -11.88 9.98 4.94
CA TYR A 205 -10.51 10.40 4.65
C TYR A 205 -10.01 9.76 3.36
N ILE A 206 -10.29 8.47 3.15
CA ILE A 206 -9.89 7.73 1.94
C ILE A 206 -10.57 8.33 0.70
N ARG A 207 -11.89 8.55 0.75
CA ARG A 207 -12.64 9.19 -0.35
C ARG A 207 -12.14 10.59 -0.69
N ASN A 208 -11.82 11.39 0.33
CA ASN A 208 -11.25 12.72 0.12
C ASN A 208 -9.85 12.64 -0.51
N ALA A 209 -9.04 11.65 -0.09
CA ALA A 209 -7.72 11.43 -0.68
C ALA A 209 -7.83 11.01 -2.16
N VAL A 210 -8.76 10.11 -2.52
CA VAL A 210 -9.00 9.77 -3.92
C VAL A 210 -9.47 10.98 -4.71
N THR A 211 -10.44 11.73 -4.19
CA THR A 211 -10.93 12.97 -4.83
C THR A 211 -9.79 13.96 -5.08
N ALA A 212 -8.87 14.11 -4.12
CA ALA A 212 -7.72 15.00 -4.25
C ALA A 212 -6.71 14.54 -5.31
N VAL A 213 -6.60 13.23 -5.57
CA VAL A 213 -5.72 12.68 -6.63
C VAL A 213 -6.22 13.06 -8.03
N PHE A 214 -7.54 13.06 -8.24
CA PHE A 214 -8.13 13.40 -9.54
C PHE A 214 -8.33 14.89 -9.75
N ALA A 215 -8.34 15.69 -8.68
CA ALA A 215 -8.57 17.12 -8.77
C ALA A 215 -7.60 17.80 -9.79
N PRO A 216 -8.11 18.70 -10.65
CA PRO A 216 -9.46 19.28 -10.63
C PRO A 216 -10.54 18.45 -11.33
N ASP A 217 -10.18 17.33 -11.97
CA ASP A 217 -11.13 16.45 -12.66
C ASP A 217 -11.95 15.60 -11.67
N PRO A 218 -13.18 15.20 -12.04
CA PRO A 218 -13.95 14.27 -11.21
C PRO A 218 -13.32 12.87 -11.23
N VAL A 219 -13.47 12.15 -10.11
CA VAL A 219 -13.12 10.73 -10.05
C VAL A 219 -13.94 9.96 -11.11
N PRO A 220 -13.31 9.13 -11.97
CA PRO A 220 -14.02 8.35 -12.96
C PRO A 220 -15.11 7.46 -12.33
N PRO A 221 -16.30 7.36 -12.93
CA PRO A 221 -17.38 6.52 -12.39
C PRO A 221 -16.93 5.08 -12.15
N GLY A 222 -17.15 4.57 -10.93
CA GLY A 222 -16.80 3.21 -10.53
C GLY A 222 -15.34 2.98 -10.15
N TYR A 223 -14.47 4.01 -10.22
CA TYR A 223 -13.05 3.87 -9.88
C TYR A 223 -12.83 3.42 -8.43
N ASP A 224 -13.51 4.02 -7.46
CA ASP A 224 -13.36 3.69 -6.03
C ASP A 224 -13.66 2.20 -5.75
N ALA A 225 -14.83 1.75 -6.21
CA ALA A 225 -15.25 0.36 -6.07
C ALA A 225 -14.31 -0.61 -6.79
N PHE A 226 -13.77 -0.20 -7.95
CA PHE A 226 -12.80 -1.01 -8.68
C PHE A 226 -11.46 -1.11 -7.96
N LEU A 227 -10.98 -0.01 -7.37
CA LEU A 227 -9.73 0.04 -6.61
C LEU A 227 -9.81 -0.68 -5.26
N GLY A 228 -11.03 -0.83 -4.75
CA GLY A 228 -11.25 -1.42 -3.44
C GLY A 228 -11.22 -0.40 -2.31
N THR A 229 -11.49 0.86 -2.61
CA THR A 229 -11.62 1.93 -1.61
C THR A 229 -13.08 2.04 -1.12
N PRO A 230 -13.32 2.27 0.19
CA PRO A 230 -14.65 2.41 0.77
C PRO A 230 -15.32 3.78 0.55
#